data_AF-A0A6J2TNR8-F1
#
_entry.id   AF-A0A6J2TNR8-F1
#
_cell.length_a   1.000
_cell.length_b   1.000
_cell.length_c   1.000
_cell.angle_alpha   90.00
_cell.angle_beta   90.00
_cell.angle_gamma   90.00
#
_symmetry.space_group_name_H-M   'P 1'
#
loop_
_entity.id
_entity.type
_entity.pdbx_description
1 polymer ?
#
loop_
_entity_poly.entity_id
_entity_poly.type
_entity_poly.pdbx_seq_one_letter_code
_entity_poly.pdbx_strand_id
1 'polypeptide(L)'
;MESLACLGLVLQLLLWVCKGHTAVPYRSRNYLFTQYCKDAQTGRELYVGEVITRPGQCTRVQCLGTLELWEDNCQVPKSLKGDCAPVQPTDLNLDYPKCCPMYECKTYRRNDFSELELTNTYDHYGNLRRSNMAEVIVMNKEPRRLDNQASSQPLREPTGNIDRYI
;
A
#
# COMPACT_ATOMS: atom_id res chain seq x y z
N MET A 1 -59.55 -44.30 -2.60
CA MET A 1 -59.45 -43.14 -1.69
C MET A 1 -58.58 -43.41 -0.46
N GLU A 2 -58.19 -44.64 -0.16
CA GLU A 2 -57.35 -45.00 1.01
C GLU A 2 -55.84 -44.68 0.82
N SER A 3 -55.33 -44.74 -0.42
CA SER A 3 -53.87 -44.66 -0.70
C SER A 3 -53.28 -43.24 -0.65
N LEU A 4 -54.09 -42.21 -0.81
CA LEU A 4 -53.65 -40.80 -0.74
C LEU A 4 -53.54 -40.31 0.72
N ALA A 5 -54.34 -40.91 1.62
CA ALA A 5 -54.33 -40.57 3.04
C ALA A 5 -53.03 -41.03 3.72
N CYS A 6 -52.50 -42.20 3.36
CA CYS A 6 -51.24 -42.71 3.89
C CYS A 6 -50.03 -41.86 3.45
N LEU A 7 -49.99 -41.41 2.20
CA LEU A 7 -48.94 -40.52 1.70
C LEU A 7 -48.93 -39.16 2.43
N GLY A 8 -50.12 -38.61 2.73
CA GLY A 8 -50.25 -37.38 3.51
C GLY A 8 -49.73 -37.51 4.94
N LEU A 9 -50.03 -38.64 5.60
CA LEU A 9 -49.58 -38.93 6.96
C LEU A 9 -48.05 -39.13 7.06
N VAL A 10 -47.45 -39.82 6.09
CA VAL A 10 -45.99 -40.02 6.03
C VAL A 10 -45.27 -38.68 5.80
N LEU A 11 -45.82 -37.81 4.94
CA LEU A 11 -45.23 -36.49 4.68
C LEU A 11 -45.31 -35.57 5.91
N GLN A 12 -46.41 -35.62 6.67
CA GLN A 12 -46.53 -34.86 7.93
C GLN A 12 -45.58 -35.36 9.03
N LEU A 13 -45.37 -36.68 9.11
CA LEU A 13 -44.42 -37.29 10.05
C LEU A 13 -42.97 -36.89 9.73
N LEU A 14 -42.59 -36.84 8.45
CA LEU A 14 -41.25 -36.41 8.04
C LEU A 14 -41.00 -34.92 8.31
N LEU A 15 -42.02 -34.06 8.21
CA LEU A 15 -41.91 -32.63 8.52
C LEU A 15 -41.78 -32.34 10.02
N TRP A 16 -42.22 -33.24 10.90
CA TRP A 16 -42.10 -33.08 12.36
C TRP A 16 -40.69 -33.40 12.89
N VAL A 17 -39.91 -34.23 12.19
CA VAL A 17 -38.55 -34.61 12.62
C VAL A 17 -37.52 -33.50 12.36
N CYS A 18 -37.87 -32.48 11.57
CA CYS A 18 -36.99 -31.34 11.26
C CYS A 18 -37.22 -30.10 12.13
N LYS A 19 -37.90 -30.20 13.29
CA LYS A 19 -37.79 -29.16 14.32
C LYS A 19 -36.41 -29.27 14.96
N GLY A 20 -35.43 -28.78 14.22
CA GLY A 20 -34.06 -28.60 14.67
C GLY A 20 -34.08 -27.91 16.01
N HIS A 21 -33.35 -28.50 16.95
CA HIS A 21 -33.02 -27.89 18.20
C HIS A 21 -32.43 -26.51 17.88
N THR A 22 -33.21 -25.45 18.04
CA THR A 22 -32.62 -24.15 18.32
C THR A 22 -31.92 -24.36 19.65
N ALA A 23 -30.62 -24.65 19.59
CA ALA A 23 -29.75 -24.55 20.74
C ALA A 23 -29.90 -23.11 21.22
N VAL A 24 -30.78 -22.91 22.21
CA VAL A 24 -30.82 -21.68 22.97
C VAL A 24 -29.42 -21.59 23.57
N PRO A 25 -28.60 -20.59 23.21
CA PRO A 25 -27.30 -20.46 23.85
C PRO A 25 -27.57 -20.40 25.34
N TYR A 26 -26.89 -21.26 26.09
CA TYR A 26 -26.92 -21.31 27.54
C TYR A 26 -26.61 -19.89 28.06
N ARG A 27 -27.64 -19.09 28.33
CA ARG A 27 -27.48 -17.81 29.02
C ARG A 27 -27.22 -18.17 30.47
N SER A 28 -25.95 -18.34 30.80
CA SER A 28 -25.48 -18.40 32.17
C SER A 28 -26.02 -17.18 32.91
N ARG A 29 -26.89 -17.46 33.88
CA ARG A 29 -27.51 -16.47 34.75
C ARG A 29 -26.53 -16.21 35.89
N ASN A 30 -26.15 -14.95 36.05
CA ASN A 30 -25.32 -14.38 37.12
C ASN A 30 -23.80 -14.56 36.93
N TYR A 31 -23.11 -13.50 36.51
CA TYR A 31 -22.21 -12.69 37.34
C TYR A 31 -22.00 -11.36 36.59
N LEU A 32 -22.18 -10.22 37.27
CA LEU A 32 -21.77 -8.89 36.80
C LEU A 32 -20.24 -8.79 36.79
N PHE A 33 -19.57 -9.70 36.06
CA PHE A 33 -18.20 -9.47 35.64
C PHE A 33 -18.33 -8.52 34.46
N THR A 34 -17.97 -7.25 34.65
CA THR A 34 -17.61 -6.40 33.52
C THR A 34 -16.51 -7.13 32.76
N GLN A 35 -16.88 -7.74 31.64
CA GLN A 35 -15.97 -8.43 30.75
C GLN A 35 -15.29 -7.35 29.91
N TYR A 36 -14.00 -7.16 30.16
CA TYR A 36 -13.17 -6.20 29.45
C TYR A 36 -11.84 -6.83 29.07
N CYS A 37 -11.26 -6.33 27.99
CA CYS A 37 -9.90 -6.59 27.60
C CYS A 37 -9.04 -5.41 28.07
N LYS A 38 -7.79 -5.66 28.45
CA LYS A 38 -6.83 -4.60 28.78
C LYS A 38 -5.78 -4.52 27.68
N ASP A 39 -5.73 -3.39 26.97
CA ASP A 39 -4.66 -3.11 26.01
C ASP A 39 -3.35 -2.88 26.77
N ALA A 40 -2.42 -3.83 26.67
CA ALA A 40 -1.14 -3.77 27.36
C ALA A 40 -0.27 -2.58 26.92
N GLN A 41 -0.49 -2.06 25.70
CA GLN A 41 0.31 -0.95 25.17
C GLN A 41 -0.16 0.40 25.68
N THR A 42 -1.48 0.63 25.73
CA THR A 42 -2.05 1.91 26.16
C THR A 42 -2.54 1.91 27.61
N GLY A 43 -2.67 0.73 28.22
CA GLY A 43 -3.29 0.54 29.52
C GLY A 43 -4.81 0.71 29.52
N ARG A 44 -5.44 0.97 28.37
CA ARG A 44 -6.89 1.16 28.25
C ARG A 44 -7.64 -0.14 28.47
N GLU A 45 -8.78 -0.02 29.14
CA GLU A 45 -9.76 -1.09 29.28
C GLU A 45 -10.80 -0.92 28.17
N LEU A 46 -11.04 -1.99 27.41
CA LEU A 46 -12.01 -2.06 26.35
C LEU A 46 -13.11 -3.03 26.74
N TYR A 47 -14.36 -2.58 26.71
CA TYR A 47 -15.48 -3.49 26.89
C TYR A 47 -15.61 -4.44 25.70
N VAL A 48 -16.15 -5.63 25.93
CA VAL A 48 -16.44 -6.57 24.83
C VAL A 48 -17.28 -5.89 23.75
N GLY A 49 -16.79 -5.93 22.50
CA GLY A 49 -17.40 -5.27 21.35
C GLY A 49 -16.90 -3.85 21.08
N GLU A 50 -16.20 -3.22 22.03
CA GLU A 50 -15.59 -1.91 21.85
C GLU A 50 -14.43 -1.97 20.85
N VAL A 51 -14.34 -0.93 20.02
CA VAL A 51 -13.31 -0.76 18.99
C VAL A 51 -12.68 0.61 19.17
N ILE A 52 -11.35 0.66 19.22
CA ILE A 52 -10.60 1.91 19.27
C ILE A 52 -9.52 1.93 18.19
N THR A 53 -9.15 3.14 17.78
CA THR A 53 -7.88 3.38 17.09
C THR A 53 -6.80 3.65 18.13
N ARG A 54 -5.71 2.90 18.11
CA ARG A 54 -4.58 3.14 19.02
C ARG A 54 -3.87 4.44 18.61
N PRO A 55 -3.76 5.43 19.51
CA PRO A 55 -3.13 6.72 19.20
C PRO A 55 -1.69 6.55 18.71
N GLY A 56 -1.33 7.23 17.63
CA GLY A 56 0.03 7.24 17.08
C GLY A 56 0.48 5.97 16.34
N GLN A 57 -0.31 4.90 16.33
CA GLN A 57 0.03 3.64 15.63
C GLN A 57 -0.87 3.36 14.42
N CYS A 58 -2.02 4.04 14.31
CA CYS A 58 -3.07 3.71 13.33
C CYS A 58 -3.38 2.20 13.29
N THR A 59 -3.58 1.63 14.46
CA THR A 59 -3.98 0.23 14.64
C THR A 59 -5.40 0.21 15.16
N ARG A 60 -6.27 -0.57 14.52
CA ARG A 60 -7.60 -0.86 15.07
C ARG A 60 -7.47 -1.98 16.09
N VAL A 61 -7.95 -1.73 17.30
CA VAL A 61 -7.97 -2.69 18.40
C VAL A 61 -9.42 -2.95 18.80
N GLN A 62 -9.80 -4.22 18.93
CA GLN A 62 -11.14 -4.64 19.31
C GLN A 62 -11.08 -5.68 20.43
N CYS A 63 -11.92 -5.52 21.46
CA CYS A 63 -12.12 -6.57 22.46
C CYS A 63 -13.17 -7.58 21.98
N LEU A 64 -12.77 -8.82 21.75
CA LEU A 64 -13.64 -9.90 21.31
C LEU A 64 -14.40 -10.53 22.48
N GLY A 65 -15.48 -11.27 22.18
CA GLY A 65 -16.24 -12.03 23.19
C GLY A 65 -15.43 -13.14 23.88
N THR A 66 -14.29 -13.53 23.32
CA THR A 66 -13.32 -14.45 23.94
C THR A 66 -12.43 -13.80 25.00
N LEU A 67 -12.60 -12.49 25.28
CA LEU A 67 -11.72 -11.68 26.12
C LEU A 67 -10.30 -11.52 25.55
N GLU A 68 -10.15 -11.74 24.25
CA GLU A 68 -8.91 -11.51 23.51
C GLU A 68 -8.98 -10.18 22.77
N LEU A 69 -7.82 -9.53 22.66
CA LEU A 69 -7.66 -8.35 21.81
C LEU A 69 -7.37 -8.80 20.39
N TRP A 70 -8.16 -8.28 19.46
CA TRP A 70 -7.89 -8.38 18.04
C TRP A 70 -7.29 -7.07 17.54
N GLU A 71 -6.20 -7.16 16.79
CA GLU A 71 -5.49 -6.01 16.24
C GLU A 71 -5.45 -6.07 14.72
N ASP A 72 -5.65 -4.92 14.08
CA ASP A 72 -5.58 -4.76 12.63
C ASP A 72 -4.75 -3.52 12.28
N ASN A 73 -3.68 -3.77 11.55
CA ASN A 73 -2.69 -2.79 11.15
C ASN A 73 -2.89 -2.38 9.70
N CYS A 74 -2.45 -1.18 9.34
CA CYS A 74 -2.42 -0.74 7.95
C CYS A 74 -1.57 -1.70 7.11
N GLN A 75 -2.21 -2.31 6.11
CA GLN A 75 -1.54 -3.23 5.20
C GLN A 75 -0.93 -2.46 4.04
N VAL A 76 0.26 -2.87 3.61
CA VAL A 76 0.85 -2.38 2.35
C VAL A 76 0.21 -3.16 1.19
N PRO A 77 -0.44 -2.50 0.21
CA PRO A 77 -1.07 -3.20 -0.89
C PRO A 77 -0.02 -3.94 -1.75
N LYS A 78 -0.23 -5.23 -2.00
CA LYS A 78 0.69 -6.07 -2.79
C LYS A 78 0.65 -5.77 -4.30
N SER A 79 -0.35 -5.03 -4.76
CA SER A 79 -0.61 -4.75 -6.19
C SER A 79 0.12 -3.50 -6.71
N LEU A 80 0.82 -2.76 -5.86
CA LEU A 80 1.52 -1.54 -6.24
C LEU A 80 2.67 -1.84 -7.20
N LYS A 81 2.88 -0.95 -8.18
CA LYS A 81 3.92 -1.08 -9.20
C LYS A 81 4.80 0.16 -9.22
N GLY A 82 6.10 -0.05 -9.39
CA GLY A 82 7.10 1.02 -9.42
C GLY A 82 7.83 1.17 -8.10
N ASP A 83 8.53 2.29 -7.95
CA ASP A 83 9.21 2.69 -6.73
C ASP A 83 8.21 3.41 -5.82
N CYS A 84 7.75 2.72 -4.77
CA CYS A 84 6.64 3.18 -3.93
C CYS A 84 7.12 3.57 -2.53
N ALA A 85 6.77 4.77 -2.11
CA ALA A 85 7.02 5.29 -0.77
C ALA A 85 5.71 5.60 -0.04
N PRO A 86 5.62 5.35 1.28
CA PRO A 86 4.48 5.77 2.07
C PRO A 86 4.44 7.30 2.20
N VAL A 87 3.24 7.87 2.02
CA VAL A 87 2.93 9.27 2.26
C VAL A 87 2.14 9.36 3.55
N GLN A 88 2.70 10.08 4.53
CA GLN A 88 2.05 10.23 5.82
C GLN A 88 0.74 11.01 5.70
N PRO A 89 -0.32 10.60 6.42
CA PRO A 89 -1.55 11.38 6.49
C PRO A 89 -1.26 12.79 7.01
N THR A 90 -1.97 13.78 6.45
CA THR A 90 -1.86 15.18 6.92
C THR A 90 -2.40 15.35 8.35
N ASP A 91 -3.32 14.49 8.77
CA ASP A 91 -3.89 14.46 10.12
C ASP A 91 -3.69 13.08 10.74
N LEU A 92 -3.00 13.05 11.89
CA LEU A 92 -2.69 11.84 12.65
C LEU A 92 -3.79 11.49 13.68
N ASN A 93 -4.79 12.36 13.87
CA ASN A 93 -5.91 12.14 14.78
C ASN A 93 -7.10 11.46 14.11
N LEU A 94 -6.92 10.96 12.87
CA LEU A 94 -7.95 10.22 12.17
C LEU A 94 -8.10 8.82 12.76
N ASP A 95 -9.33 8.32 12.78
CA ASP A 95 -9.59 6.93 13.15
C ASP A 95 -9.15 5.94 12.06
N TYR A 96 -8.83 4.72 12.46
CA TYR A 96 -8.61 3.62 11.52
C TYR A 96 -9.88 3.39 10.68
N PRO A 97 -9.75 3.18 9.35
CA PRO A 97 -8.51 3.06 8.58
C PRO A 97 -8.06 4.38 7.92
N LYS A 98 -8.67 5.52 8.26
CA LYS A 98 -8.37 6.82 7.63
C LYS A 98 -6.99 7.37 7.99
N CYS A 99 -6.44 6.97 9.14
CA CYS A 99 -5.06 7.27 9.51
C CYS A 99 -4.00 6.42 8.79
N CYS A 100 -4.40 5.49 7.91
CA CYS A 100 -3.43 4.68 7.18
C CYS A 100 -2.69 5.52 6.14
N PRO A 101 -1.39 5.26 5.91
CA PRO A 101 -0.61 5.98 4.92
C PRO A 101 -1.15 5.70 3.51
N MET A 102 -1.05 6.72 2.66
CA MET A 102 -1.18 6.53 1.21
C MET A 102 0.16 6.09 0.64
N TYR A 103 0.21 5.63 -0.59
CA TYR A 103 1.45 5.19 -1.25
C TYR A 103 1.66 5.95 -2.54
N GLU A 104 2.75 6.69 -2.64
CA GLU A 104 3.16 7.36 -3.87
C GLU A 104 4.18 6.49 -4.60
N CYS A 105 3.84 6.08 -5.82
CA CYS A 105 4.62 5.19 -6.65
C CYS A 105 5.08 5.90 -7.92
N LYS A 106 6.39 5.85 -8.18
CA LYS A 106 7.00 6.37 -9.39
C LYS A 106 7.29 5.24 -10.38
N THR A 107 6.94 5.48 -11.64
CA THR A 107 7.27 4.60 -12.75
C THR A 107 7.87 5.41 -13.88
N TYR A 108 8.90 4.86 -14.52
CA TYR A 108 9.62 5.52 -15.60
C TYR A 108 9.32 4.80 -16.91
N ARG A 109 9.00 5.56 -17.95
CA ARG A 109 8.90 5.06 -19.32
C ARG A 109 9.88 5.82 -20.18
N ARG A 110 10.87 5.11 -20.73
CA ARG A 110 11.88 5.69 -21.60
C ARG A 110 11.49 5.49 -23.06
N ASN A 111 11.52 6.58 -23.81
CA ASN A 111 11.48 6.63 -25.27
C ASN A 111 12.85 7.06 -25.79
N ASP A 112 13.09 6.97 -27.10
CA ASP A 112 14.38 7.29 -27.72
C ASP A 112 14.86 8.74 -27.47
N PHE A 113 13.94 9.66 -27.15
CA PHE A 113 14.22 11.09 -26.99
C PHE A 113 13.78 11.68 -25.65
N SER A 114 13.04 10.94 -24.81
CA SER A 114 12.55 11.45 -23.53
C SER A 114 12.30 10.34 -22.51
N GLU A 115 12.36 10.72 -21.22
CA GLU A 115 12.00 9.87 -20.11
C GLU A 115 10.73 10.42 -19.45
N LEU A 116 9.67 9.63 -19.38
CA LEU A 116 8.41 10.00 -18.78
C LEU A 116 8.35 9.46 -17.35
N GLU A 117 8.24 10.35 -16.37
CA GLU A 117 8.00 10.02 -14.97
C GLU A 117 6.48 10.05 -14.71
N LEU A 118 5.92 8.93 -14.29
CA LEU A 118 4.53 8.80 -13.87
C LEU A 118 4.49 8.54 -12.37
N THR A 119 3.88 9.47 -11.64
CA THR A 119 3.71 9.45 -10.19
C THR A 119 2.26 9.18 -9.85
N ASN A 120 1.98 8.01 -9.27
CA ASN A 120 0.65 7.56 -8.89
C ASN A 120 0.52 7.46 -7.38
N THR A 121 -0.53 8.04 -6.80
CA THR A 121 -0.84 7.91 -5.38
C THR A 121 -1.99 6.92 -5.19
N TYR A 122 -1.78 5.91 -4.36
CA TYR A 122 -2.74 4.86 -4.03
C TYR A 122 -3.16 4.95 -2.56
N ASP A 123 -4.37 4.49 -2.24
CA ASP A 123 -4.79 4.30 -0.85
C ASP A 123 -4.28 2.97 -0.25
N HIS A 124 -4.57 2.75 1.03
CA HIS A 124 -4.21 1.53 1.77
C HIS A 124 -4.94 0.26 1.30
N TYR A 125 -5.91 0.38 0.40
CA TYR A 125 -6.54 -0.76 -0.28
C TYR A 125 -5.92 -1.02 -1.66
N GLY A 126 -5.03 -0.16 -2.13
CA GLY A 126 -4.41 -0.23 -3.46
C GLY A 126 -5.23 0.42 -4.57
N ASN A 127 -6.24 1.23 -4.25
CA ASN A 127 -6.99 1.98 -5.26
C ASN A 127 -6.24 3.26 -5.63
N LEU A 128 -6.21 3.57 -6.93
CA LEU A 128 -5.62 4.81 -7.44
C LEU A 128 -6.44 6.03 -6.99
N ARG A 129 -5.78 7.02 -6.39
CA ARG A 129 -6.41 8.27 -5.91
C ARG A 129 -5.94 9.50 -6.68
N ARG A 130 -4.68 9.51 -7.12
CA ARG A 130 -4.10 10.60 -7.91
C ARG A 130 -3.07 10.04 -8.90
N SER A 131 -2.98 10.67 -10.06
CA SER A 131 -1.98 10.35 -11.09
C SER A 131 -1.43 11.66 -11.66
N ASN A 132 -0.11 11.80 -11.67
CA ASN A 132 0.61 12.94 -12.24
C ASN A 132 1.66 12.42 -13.21
N MET A 133 1.80 13.08 -14.36
CA MET A 133 2.75 12.70 -15.40
C MET A 133 3.65 13.90 -15.71
N ALA A 134 4.97 13.67 -15.73
CA ALA A 134 5.98 14.67 -16.04
C ALA A 134 6.94 14.13 -17.10
N GLU A 135 7.25 14.94 -18.10
CA GLU A 135 8.27 14.62 -19.10
C GLU A 135 9.63 15.15 -18.65
N VAL A 136 10.59 14.24 -18.51
CA VAL A 136 11.99 14.53 -18.22
C VAL A 136 12.75 14.47 -19.55
N ILE A 137 13.03 15.64 -20.12
CA ILE A 137 13.83 15.76 -21.34
C ILE A 137 15.30 15.59 -20.96
N VAL A 138 15.87 14.42 -21.28
CA VAL A 138 17.29 14.16 -21.10
C VAL A 138 18.06 14.89 -22.22
N MET A 139 18.51 16.12 -21.94
CA MET A 139 19.42 16.81 -22.86
C MET A 139 20.78 16.09 -22.83
N ASN A 140 21.02 15.26 -23.83
CA ASN A 140 22.31 14.59 -24.01
C ASN A 140 23.38 15.67 -24.22
N LYS A 141 24.11 16.01 -23.15
CA LYS A 141 25.24 16.93 -23.22
C LYS A 141 26.46 16.12 -23.63
N GLU A 142 26.47 15.64 -24.87
CA GLU A 142 27.71 15.21 -25.48
C GLU A 142 28.65 16.42 -25.49
N PRO A 143 29.83 16.35 -24.84
CA PRO A 143 30.83 17.38 -25.05
C PRO A 143 31.24 17.26 -26.51
N ARG A 144 30.80 18.21 -27.35
CA ARG A 144 31.41 18.44 -28.66
C ARG A 144 32.91 18.55 -28.41
N ARG A 145 33.65 17.49 -28.72
CA ARG A 145 35.09 17.59 -28.99
C ARG A 145 35.17 18.52 -30.19
N LEU A 146 35.41 19.81 -29.93
CA LEU A 146 36.04 20.66 -30.91
C LEU A 146 37.45 20.09 -31.07
N ASP A 147 37.68 19.43 -32.20
CA ASP A 147 38.99 19.06 -32.68
C ASP A 147 39.85 20.34 -32.79
N ASN A 148 40.63 20.62 -31.74
CA ASN A 148 41.76 21.53 -31.85
C ASN A 148 42.92 20.76 -32.49
N GLN A 149 42.80 20.48 -33.79
CA GLN A 149 43.93 20.08 -34.62
C GLN A 149 44.67 21.34 -35.06
N ALA A 150 45.35 22.00 -34.12
CA ALA A 150 46.32 23.04 -34.45
C ALA A 150 47.63 22.37 -34.88
N SER A 151 47.72 22.17 -36.19
CA SER A 151 48.89 21.89 -37.03
C SER A 151 50.25 22.32 -36.41
N SER A 152 51.02 21.36 -35.93
CA SER A 152 52.46 21.50 -35.72
C SER A 152 53.19 21.11 -37.02
N GLN A 153 53.43 22.09 -37.90
CA GLN A 153 54.43 21.92 -38.97
C GLN A 153 55.79 22.43 -38.48
N PRO A 154 56.87 21.63 -38.60
CA PRO A 154 58.23 22.12 -38.39
C PRO A 154 58.72 22.83 -39.66
N LEU A 155 59.05 24.11 -39.55
CA LEU A 155 59.67 24.86 -40.64
C LEU A 155 61.17 24.47 -40.71
N ARG A 156 61.53 23.70 -41.74
CA ARG A 156 62.93 23.52 -42.16
C ARG A 156 63.37 24.70 -43.04
N GLU A 157 64.60 25.12 -42.81
CA GLU A 157 65.43 26.06 -43.61
C GLU A 157 65.32 25.90 -45.13
N PRO A 158 65.68 26.95 -45.86
CA PRO A 158 66.76 26.79 -46.82
C PRO A 158 67.86 27.88 -46.76
N THR A 159 69.08 27.37 -46.84
CA THR A 159 70.38 27.94 -47.19
C THR A 159 70.42 29.20 -48.06
N GLY A 160 71.36 30.11 -47.76
CA GLY A 160 71.84 31.15 -48.66
C GLY A 160 73.16 31.79 -48.19
N ASN A 161 74.27 31.26 -48.69
CA ASN A 161 75.65 31.72 -48.53
C ASN A 161 75.88 33.07 -49.25
N ILE A 162 76.73 33.97 -48.72
CA ILE A 162 77.60 34.92 -49.45
C ILE A 162 78.62 35.53 -48.48
N ASP A 163 79.89 35.40 -48.86
CA ASP A 163 81.11 35.97 -48.26
C ASP A 163 81.17 37.51 -48.22
N ARG A 164 81.93 38.09 -47.26
CA ARG A 164 83.03 39.05 -47.52
C ARG A 164 83.66 39.64 -46.24
N TYR A 165 84.98 39.45 -46.15
CA TYR A 165 86.03 40.39 -45.70
C TYR A 165 85.61 41.70 -45.01
N ILE A 166 86.06 41.92 -43.76
CA ILE A 166 87.23 42.75 -43.34
C ILE A 166 87.47 42.49 -41.85
#